data_AF-A0A3C0R355-F1
#
_entry.id   AF-A0A3C0R355-F1
#
_cell.length_a   1.000
_cell.length_b   1.000
_cell.length_c   1.000
_cell.angle_alpha   90.00
_cell.angle_beta   90.00
_cell.angle_gamma   90.00
#
_symmetry.space_group_name_H-M   'P 1'
#
loop_
_entity.id
_entity.type
_entity.pdbx_description
1 polymer ?
#
loop_
_entity_poly.entity_id
_entity_poly.type
_entity_poly.pdbx_seq_one_letter_code
_entity_poly.pdbx_strand_id
1 'polypeptide(L)' 'MNPLQNEWAIKHRADACAFTHRPFAVGEYFYTLLFRDADGYRREDLSEDAWLKRNENIQPFSFWKTRY' A
#
# COMPACT_ATOMS: atom_id res chain seq x y z
N MET A 1 10.87 -30.17 10.24
CA MET A 1 11.28 -28.87 9.66
C MET A 1 10.05 -27.97 9.75
N ASN A 2 10.08 -26.98 10.66
CA ASN A 2 8.98 -26.01 10.76
C ASN A 2 9.21 -24.99 9.64
N PRO A 3 8.38 -24.92 8.59
CA PRO A 3 8.52 -23.83 7.64
C PRO A 3 8.25 -22.55 8.44
N LEU A 4 9.27 -21.70 8.55
CA LEU A 4 9.11 -20.34 9.02
C LEU A 4 7.94 -19.76 8.23
N GLN A 5 6.78 -19.64 8.87
CA GLN A 5 5.64 -18.97 8.27
C GLN A 5 6.17 -17.60 7.85
N ASN A 6 5.96 -17.23 6.59
CA ASN A 6 6.35 -15.94 6.02
C ASN A 6 5.65 -14.80 6.80
N GLU A 7 6.16 -14.46 7.98
CA GLU A 7 5.72 -13.34 8.81
C GLU A 7 5.92 -12.00 8.08
N TRP A 8 6.69 -12.02 6.99
CA TRP A 8 6.89 -10.90 6.07
C TRP A 8 6.49 -11.25 4.63
N ALA A 9 5.35 -11.91 4.42
CA ALA A 9 4.68 -11.84 3.12
C ALA A 9 4.15 -10.41 2.91
N ILE A 10 5.06 -9.43 2.75
CA ILE A 10 4.71 -8.10 2.27
C ILE A 10 4.06 -8.34 0.92
N LYS A 11 2.72 -8.24 0.90
CA LYS A 11 1.92 -8.51 -0.30
C LYS A 11 2.55 -7.78 -1.49
N HIS A 12 2.57 -8.47 -2.62
CA HIS A 12 3.04 -7.93 -3.89
C HIS A 12 2.45 -6.53 -4.10
N ARG A 13 3.23 -5.63 -4.73
CA ARG A 13 2.75 -4.29 -5.10
C ARG A 13 1.41 -4.40 -5.82
N ALA A 14 0.44 -3.57 -5.46
CA ALA A 14 -0.82 -3.54 -6.18
C ALA A 14 -0.57 -2.96 -7.58
N ASP A 15 -1.22 -3.54 -8.59
CA ASP A 15 -1.14 -3.05 -9.97
C ASP A 15 -2.02 -1.82 -10.20
N ALA A 16 -2.90 -1.50 -9.24
CA ALA A 16 -3.84 -0.39 -9.32
C ALA A 16 -3.99 0.34 -7.98
N CYS A 17 -4.37 1.61 -8.07
CA CYS A 17 -4.65 2.45 -6.92
C CYS A 17 -5.88 1.94 -6.14
N ALA A 18 -5.76 1.78 -4.83
CA ALA A 18 -6.84 1.31 -3.96
C ALA A 18 -8.05 2.27 -3.91
N PHE A 19 -7.86 3.56 -4.20
CA PHE A 19 -8.93 4.56 -4.16
C PHE A 19 -9.62 4.75 -5.52
N THR A 20 -8.83 4.93 -6.58
CA THR A 20 -9.37 5.20 -7.92
C THR A 20 -9.59 3.94 -8.75
N HIS A 21 -9.07 2.79 -8.31
CA HIS A 21 -9.01 1.53 -9.06
C HIS A 21 -8.33 1.63 -10.42
N ARG A 22 -7.61 2.73 -10.67
CA ARG A 22 -6.86 2.96 -11.90
C ARG A 22 -5.53 2.18 -11.82
N PRO A 23 -5.14 1.45 -12.88
CA PRO A 23 -3.82 0.83 -12.93
C PRO A 23 -2.72 1.89 -12.89
N PHE A 24 -1.64 1.58 -12.19
CA PHE A 24 -0.46 2.44 -12.18
C PHE A 24 0.26 2.39 -13.53
N ALA A 25 0.72 3.55 -13.99
CA ALA A 25 1.53 3.63 -15.19
C ALA A 25 3.01 3.41 -14.87
N VAL A 26 3.76 2.82 -15.81
CA VAL A 26 5.21 2.62 -15.66
C VAL A 26 5.89 3.98 -15.45
N GLY A 27 6.67 4.09 -14.38
CA GLY A 27 7.36 5.32 -14.01
C GLY A 27 6.51 6.34 -13.26
N GLU A 28 5.23 6.08 -13.02
CA GLU A 28 4.37 6.88 -12.15
C GLU A 28 4.77 6.71 -10.69
N TYR A 29 4.64 7.78 -9.89
CA TYR A 29 4.82 7.66 -8.46
C TYR A 29 3.52 7.30 -7.76
N PHE A 30 3.64 6.48 -6.73
CA PHE A 30 2.53 6.14 -5.86
C PHE A 30 3.01 6.09 -4.41
N TYR A 31 2.06 6.17 -3.50
CA TYR A 31 2.26 6.06 -2.07
C TYR A 31 1.80 4.68 -1.62
N THR A 32 2.69 3.96 -0.94
CA THR A 32 2.31 2.75 -0.22
C THR A 32 2.01 3.12 1.23
N LEU A 33 0.87 2.65 1.73
CA LEU A 33 0.40 2.80 3.09
C LEU A 33 0.34 1.42 3.72
N LEU A 34 0.88 1.28 4.92
CA LEU A 34 0.70 0.12 5.79
C LEU A 34 -0.18 0.50 6.97
N PHE A 35 -1.26 -0.23 7.15
CA PHE A 35 -2.13 -0.15 8.32
C PHE A 35 -1.92 -1.37 9.20
N ARG A 36 -1.97 -1.17 10.52
CA ARG A 36 -2.08 -2.29 11.47
C ARG A 36 -3.53 -2.76 11.47
N ASP A 37 -3.71 -4.05 11.23
CA ASP A 37 -5.00 -4.74 11.25
C ASP A 37 -4.95 -5.88 12.28
N ALA A 38 -6.09 -6.48 12.62
CA ALA A 38 -6.18 -7.51 13.65
C ALA A 38 -5.37 -8.77 13.29
N ASP A 39 -5.24 -9.07 11.99
CA ASP A 39 -4.55 -10.26 11.46
C ASP A 39 -3.13 -9.94 10.91
N GLY A 40 -2.65 -8.69 11.09
CA GLY A 40 -1.31 -8.28 10.66
C GLY A 40 -1.26 -6.91 10.02
N TYR A 41 -0.62 -6.80 8.85
CA TYR A 41 -0.46 -5.54 8.15
C TYR A 41 -1.26 -5.51 6.85
N ARG A 42 -2.13 -4.51 6.72
CA ARG A 42 -2.89 -4.23 5.51
C ARG A 42 -2.16 -3.18 4.68
N ARG A 43 -1.81 -3.53 3.45
CA ARG A 43 -1.16 -2.63 2.49
C ARG A 43 -2.20 -2.00 1.56
N GLU A 44 -2.11 -0.70 1.37
CA GLU A 44 -2.84 0.05 0.33
C GLU A 44 -1.87 0.86 -0.51
N ASP A 45 -1.99 0.79 -1.83
CA ASP A 45 -1.20 1.61 -2.74
C ASP A 45 -2.10 2.69 -3.36
N LEU A 46 -1.70 3.96 -3.25
CA LEU A 46 -2.46 5.12 -3.72
C LEU A 46 -1.65 5.90 -4.76
N SER A 47 -2.29 6.30 -5.86
CA SER A 47 -1.68 7.27 -6.78
C SER A 47 -1.46 8.62 -6.08
N GLU A 48 -0.60 9.49 -6.62
CA GLU A 48 -0.39 10.82 -6.02
C GLU A 48 -1.70 11.61 -5.86
N ASP A 49 -2.60 11.54 -6.84
CA ASP A 49 -3.91 12.19 -6.79
C ASP A 49 -4.77 11.63 -5.63
N ALA A 50 -4.79 10.31 -5.47
CA ALA A 50 -5.52 9.67 -4.38
C ALA A 50 -4.91 9.96 -3.01
N TRP A 51 -3.59 10.06 -2.91
CA TRP A 51 -2.89 10.43 -1.69
C TRP A 51 -3.29 11.83 -1.21
N LEU A 52 -3.43 12.79 -2.12
CA LEU A 52 -3.86 14.16 -1.81
C LEU A 52 -5.34 14.26 -1.43
N LYS A 53 -6.18 13.35 -1.93
CA LYS A 53 -7.63 13.30 -1.64
C LYS A 53 -8.00 12.40 -0.46
N ARG A 54 -7.02 11.75 0.17
CA ARG A 54 -7.28 10.81 1.25
C ARG A 54 -7.79 11.52 2.50
N ASN A 55 -8.54 10.80 3.32
CA ASN A 55 -8.90 11.27 4.65
C ASN A 55 -7.69 11.20 5.58
N GLU A 56 -7.11 12.36 5.91
CA GLU A 56 -5.92 12.46 6.78
C GLU A 56 -6.16 12.00 8.22
N ASN A 57 -7.42 11.91 8.66
CA ASN A 57 -7.76 11.36 9.98
C ASN A 57 -7.43 9.86 10.08
N ILE A 58 -7.29 9.15 8.95
CA ILE A 58 -6.90 7.75 8.93
C ILE A 58 -5.39 7.68 8.72
N GLN A 59 -4.65 7.59 9.83
CA GLN A 59 -3.19 7.57 9.79
C GLN A 59 -2.66 6.14 9.58
N PRO A 60 -1.87 5.90 8.51
CA PRO A 60 -1.20 4.62 8.36
C PRO A 60 -0.10 4.46 9.41
N PHE A 61 0.19 3.21 9.78
CA PHE A 61 1.31 2.85 10.65
C PHE A 61 2.65 3.26 10.02
N SER A 62 2.78 3.09 8.71
CA SER A 62 3.93 3.54 7.92
C SER A 62 3.50 3.88 6.51
N PHE A 63 4.17 4.84 5.88
CA PHE A 63 3.92 5.17 4.48
C PHE A 63 5.22 5.63 3.80
N TRP A 64 5.33 5.36 2.51
CA TRP A 64 6.45 5.83 1.69
C TRP A 64 6.02 6.05 0.24
N LYS A 65 6.75 6.91 -0.46
CA LYS A 65 6.57 7.15 -1.90
C LYS A 65 7.53 6.24 -2.66
N THR A 66 7.03 5.58 -3.70
CA THR A 66 7.84 4.75 -4.60
C THR A 66 7.43 4.97 -6.05
N ARG A 67 8.23 4.46 -6.98
CA ARG A 67 7.98 4.54 -8.43
C ARG A 67 7.56 3.17 -8.96
N TYR A 68 6.50 3.13 -9.77
CA TYR A 68 5.93 1.93 -10.37
C TYR A 68 6.79 1.39 -11.52
#